data_AF-A0A3A1XVS9-F1
#
_entry.id   AF-A0A3A1XVS9-F1
#
_cell.length_a   1.000
_cell.length_b   1.000
_cell.length_c   1.000
_cell.angle_alpha   90.00
_cell.angle_beta   90.00
_cell.angle_gamma   90.00
#
_symmetry.space_group_name_H-M   'P 1'
#
loop_
_entity.id
_entity.type
_entity.pdbx_description
1 polymer ?
#
loop_
_entity_poly.entity_id
_entity_poly.type
_entity_poly.pdbx_seq_one_letter_code
_entity_poly.pdbx_strand_id
1 'polypeptide(L)'
;MSNETRICNDKMQKNDNSCVNVQKHTRIPNMNALAMFVSQIFVVVLLAIAAILPIATAKITLILCLIIMLTFIALWPLHGNVIDRAIALCAGIASTWFATGVLKGWLPKSVIIDNETVSMSKFIAAIHPYERWAVSFALILVAATFVTFLRQMLRENRTNLVRNLSHTLTASIACAALPGWLFLPSIISFMPSLRNLDGGILVIVLCIFMLIALSGLSYLWVRNNYEEYETGIVSHDIAISILPIMLSGMLVYIAGLGMLVAA
;
A
#
# COMPACT_ATOMS: atom_id res chain seq x y z
N MET A 1 -53.56 1.22 -37.30
CA MET A 1 -52.34 2.07 -37.45
C MET A 1 -51.78 2.62 -36.12
N SER A 2 -52.05 2.01 -34.96
CA SER A 2 -51.63 2.55 -33.64
C SER A 2 -50.41 1.84 -33.00
N ASN A 3 -49.95 0.73 -33.58
CA ASN A 3 -48.93 -0.11 -32.93
C ASN A 3 -47.49 0.10 -33.42
N GLU A 4 -47.28 0.59 -34.64
CA GLU A 4 -45.92 0.83 -35.17
C GLU A 4 -45.27 2.11 -34.62
N THR A 5 -46.07 3.14 -34.30
CA THR A 5 -45.57 4.39 -33.71
C THR A 5 -45.04 4.20 -32.28
N ARG A 6 -45.55 3.23 -31.50
CA ARG A 6 -44.98 2.90 -30.18
C ARG A 6 -43.61 2.25 -30.30
N ILE A 7 -43.42 1.34 -31.26
CA ILE A 7 -42.17 0.58 -31.41
C ILE A 7 -41.04 1.49 -31.93
N CYS A 8 -41.35 2.45 -32.81
CA CYS A 8 -40.38 3.46 -33.25
C CYS A 8 -39.98 4.42 -32.12
N ASN A 9 -40.89 4.79 -31.23
CA ASN A 9 -40.57 5.67 -30.11
C ASN A 9 -39.70 4.97 -29.06
N ASP A 10 -39.94 3.68 -28.81
CA ASP A 10 -39.18 2.89 -27.84
C ASP A 10 -37.74 2.58 -28.34
N LYS A 11 -37.56 2.39 -29.66
CA LYS A 11 -36.23 2.26 -30.27
C LYS A 11 -35.44 3.56 -30.28
N MET A 12 -36.08 4.72 -30.52
CA MET A 12 -35.44 6.02 -30.41
C MET A 12 -35.04 6.32 -28.97
N GLN A 13 -35.92 6.04 -28.00
CA GLN A 13 -35.65 6.25 -26.58
C GLN A 13 -34.56 5.31 -26.03
N LYS A 14 -34.46 4.08 -26.57
CA LYS A 14 -33.35 3.15 -26.25
C LYS A 14 -32.02 3.58 -26.89
N ASN A 15 -32.03 4.18 -28.07
CA ASN A 15 -30.83 4.74 -28.70
C ASN A 15 -30.36 6.03 -28.02
N ASP A 16 -31.28 6.89 -27.59
CA ASP A 16 -30.95 8.10 -26.83
C ASP A 16 -30.43 7.74 -25.44
N ASN A 17 -31.03 6.74 -24.77
CA ASN A 17 -30.52 6.21 -23.50
C ASN A 17 -29.18 5.47 -23.67
N SER A 18 -28.93 4.87 -24.83
CA SER A 18 -27.64 4.28 -25.19
C SER A 18 -26.57 5.36 -25.35
N CYS A 19 -26.84 6.42 -26.11
CA CYS A 19 -25.91 7.54 -26.29
C CYS A 19 -25.70 8.33 -25.00
N VAL A 20 -26.73 8.53 -24.17
CA VAL A 20 -26.61 9.16 -22.85
C VAL A 20 -25.86 8.28 -21.87
N ASN A 21 -26.04 6.95 -21.89
CA ASN A 21 -25.24 6.06 -21.06
C ASN A 21 -23.78 5.97 -21.54
N VAL A 22 -23.53 5.93 -22.85
CA VAL A 22 -22.16 5.99 -23.41
C VAL A 22 -21.49 7.33 -23.08
N GLN A 23 -22.23 8.44 -23.09
CA GLN A 23 -21.70 9.76 -22.76
C GLN A 23 -21.55 9.99 -21.24
N LYS A 24 -22.42 9.40 -20.41
CA LYS A 24 -22.27 9.33 -18.94
C LYS A 24 -21.12 8.42 -18.54
N HIS A 25 -20.82 7.39 -19.34
CA HIS A 25 -19.66 6.51 -19.20
C HIS A 25 -18.32 7.16 -19.61
N THR A 26 -18.35 8.30 -20.32
CA THR A 26 -17.14 9.07 -20.66
C THR A 26 -16.82 10.23 -19.72
N ARG A 27 -17.72 10.62 -18.80
CA ARG A 27 -17.35 11.56 -17.73
C ARG A 27 -16.75 10.79 -16.56
N ILE A 28 -15.60 10.18 -16.83
CA ILE A 28 -14.67 9.74 -15.80
C ILE A 28 -14.48 10.91 -14.83
N PRO A 29 -14.64 10.72 -13.50
CA PRO A 29 -14.44 11.79 -12.54
C PRO A 29 -12.93 12.05 -12.39
N ASN A 30 -12.35 12.77 -13.35
CA ASN A 30 -10.94 13.22 -13.31
C ASN A 30 -10.62 13.98 -12.01
N MET A 31 -11.64 14.62 -11.42
CA MET A 31 -11.54 15.34 -10.15
C MET A 31 -11.27 14.41 -8.96
N ASN A 32 -11.78 13.18 -8.98
CA ASN A 32 -11.55 12.19 -7.92
C ASN A 32 -10.17 11.55 -8.06
N ALA A 33 -9.71 11.33 -9.30
CA ALA A 33 -8.37 10.82 -9.56
C ALA A 33 -7.31 11.79 -9.03
N LEU A 34 -7.40 13.07 -9.42
CA LEU A 34 -6.44 14.08 -8.96
C LEU A 34 -6.45 14.22 -7.43
N ALA A 35 -7.61 14.20 -6.79
CA ALA A 35 -7.71 14.22 -5.33
C ALA A 35 -7.05 12.99 -4.68
N MET A 36 -7.18 11.79 -5.26
CA MET A 36 -6.50 10.58 -4.78
C MET A 36 -4.98 10.69 -4.92
N PHE A 37 -4.48 11.13 -6.08
CA PHE A 37 -3.05 11.37 -6.31
C PHE A 37 -2.49 12.39 -5.31
N VAL A 38 -3.19 13.50 -5.09
CA VAL A 38 -2.78 14.55 -4.14
C VAL A 38 -2.77 14.03 -2.71
N SER A 39 -3.78 13.26 -2.30
CA SER A 39 -3.85 12.64 -0.97
C SER A 39 -2.70 11.66 -0.74
N GLN A 40 -2.36 10.86 -1.75
CA GLN A 40 -1.24 9.91 -1.68
C GLN A 40 0.11 10.63 -1.56
N ILE A 41 0.34 11.65 -2.39
CA ILE A 41 1.55 12.47 -2.31
C ILE A 41 1.64 13.12 -0.93
N PHE A 42 0.54 13.67 -0.42
CA PHE A 42 0.51 14.30 0.90
C PHE A 42 0.92 13.34 2.02
N VAL A 43 0.37 12.13 2.06
CA VAL A 43 0.71 11.13 3.09
C VAL A 43 2.16 10.64 2.95
N VAL A 44 2.64 10.43 1.72
CA VAL A 44 4.04 10.05 1.46
C VAL A 44 5.01 11.15 1.89
N VAL A 45 4.69 12.41 1.57
CA VAL A 45 5.48 13.58 2.00
C VAL A 45 5.47 13.69 3.52
N LEU A 46 4.34 13.46 4.18
CA LEU A 46 4.25 13.45 5.64
C LEU A 46 5.12 12.35 6.26
N LEU A 47 5.12 11.14 5.69
CA LEU A 47 6.00 10.03 6.10
C LEU A 47 7.48 10.36 5.87
N ALA A 48 7.82 10.98 4.74
CA ALA A 48 9.19 11.40 4.44
C ALA A 48 9.67 12.49 5.41
N ILE A 49 8.86 13.51 5.70
CA ILE A 49 9.17 14.56 6.67
C ILE A 49 9.37 13.95 8.06
N ALA A 50 8.50 13.03 8.48
CA ALA A 50 8.63 12.31 9.74
C ALA A 50 9.95 11.52 9.84
N ALA A 51 10.42 10.97 8.71
CA ALA A 51 11.66 10.22 8.64
C ALA A 51 12.94 11.07 8.64
N ILE A 52 12.85 12.36 8.31
CA ILE A 52 13.98 13.31 8.29
C ILE A 52 14.20 13.98 9.66
N LEU A 53 13.17 14.03 10.52
CA LEU A 53 13.19 14.82 11.77
C LEU A 53 14.18 14.28 12.85
N PRO A 54 15.19 15.04 13.29
CA PRO A 54 16.33 14.54 14.08
C PRO A 54 16.02 14.07 15.52
N ILE A 55 14.79 14.28 16.03
CA ILE A 55 14.49 14.16 17.46
C ILE A 55 13.98 12.77 17.86
N ALA A 56 13.34 12.01 16.95
CA ALA A 56 12.88 10.63 17.18
C ALA A 56 12.33 9.96 15.90
N THR A 57 13.03 10.05 14.77
CA THR A 57 12.56 9.63 13.43
C THR A 57 11.78 8.30 13.42
N ALA A 58 12.33 7.23 14.00
CA ALA A 58 11.71 5.91 14.01
C ALA A 58 10.42 5.84 14.84
N LYS A 59 10.33 6.58 15.95
CA LYS A 59 9.12 6.59 16.81
C LYS A 59 7.99 7.38 16.16
N ILE A 60 8.32 8.51 15.54
CA ILE A 60 7.33 9.34 14.83
C ILE A 60 6.79 8.58 13.61
N THR A 61 7.68 7.94 12.84
CA THR A 61 7.29 7.11 11.68
C THR A 61 6.42 5.93 12.11
N LEU A 62 6.70 5.30 13.26
CA LEU A 62 5.87 4.26 13.86
C LEU A 62 4.48 4.76 14.22
N ILE A 63 4.38 5.89 14.93
CA ILE A 63 3.09 6.49 15.29
C ILE A 63 2.27 6.77 14.03
N LEU A 64 2.90 7.33 13.00
CA LEU A 64 2.23 7.62 11.73
C LEU A 64 1.77 6.34 11.01
N CYS A 65 2.58 5.28 10.99
CA CYS A 65 2.16 3.97 10.47
C CYS A 65 0.98 3.39 11.24
N LEU A 66 0.94 3.50 12.57
CA LEU A 66 -0.19 3.05 13.36
C LEU A 66 -1.46 3.86 13.08
N ILE A 67 -1.33 5.17 12.89
CA ILE A 67 -2.45 6.04 12.51
C ILE A 67 -2.99 5.60 11.14
N ILE A 68 -2.11 5.45 10.13
CA ILE A 68 -2.50 5.01 8.78
C ILE A 68 -3.22 3.65 8.83
N MET A 69 -2.68 2.70 9.59
CA MET A 69 -3.29 1.38 9.79
C MET A 69 -4.68 1.51 10.42
N LEU A 70 -4.82 2.29 11.49
CA LEU A 70 -6.08 2.44 12.21
C LEU A 70 -7.13 3.17 11.37
N THR A 71 -6.71 4.19 10.60
CA THR A 71 -7.54 4.88 9.61
C THR A 71 -8.03 3.93 8.52
N PHE A 72 -7.17 3.05 8.00
CA PHE A 72 -7.56 2.03 7.02
C PHE A 72 -8.57 1.01 7.58
N ILE A 73 -8.38 0.56 8.83
CA ILE A 73 -9.32 -0.35 9.50
C ILE A 73 -10.67 0.33 9.80
N ALA A 74 -10.65 1.61 10.17
CA ALA A 74 -11.86 2.39 10.47
C ALA A 74 -12.67 2.69 9.20
N LEU A 75 -11.99 3.11 8.12
CA LEU A 75 -12.60 3.46 6.83
C LEU A 75 -12.73 2.27 5.87
N TRP A 76 -12.73 1.05 6.41
CA TRP A 76 -12.59 -0.23 5.70
C TRP A 76 -13.30 -0.26 4.32
N PRO A 77 -12.53 -0.28 3.21
CA PRO A 77 -13.05 -0.05 1.86
C PRO A 77 -13.64 -1.29 1.19
N LEU A 78 -13.42 -2.47 1.78
CA LEU A 78 -13.65 -3.76 1.15
C LEU A 78 -14.89 -4.40 1.76
N HIS A 79 -15.85 -4.86 0.96
CA HIS A 79 -17.03 -5.58 1.46
C HIS A 79 -16.59 -6.84 2.26
N GLY A 80 -16.47 -6.73 3.57
CA GLY A 80 -15.79 -7.72 4.41
C GLY A 80 -16.35 -7.76 5.83
N ASN A 81 -16.32 -8.94 6.43
CA ASN A 81 -16.89 -9.20 7.75
C ASN A 81 -15.93 -8.68 8.84
N VAL A 82 -16.41 -8.45 10.07
CA VAL A 82 -15.56 -7.94 11.18
C VAL A 82 -14.31 -8.82 11.42
N ILE A 83 -14.45 -10.13 11.18
CA ILE A 83 -13.36 -11.11 11.27
C ILE A 83 -12.25 -10.84 10.25
N ASP A 84 -12.59 -10.41 9.03
CA ASP A 84 -11.62 -10.08 7.97
C ASP A 84 -10.78 -8.86 8.37
N ARG A 85 -11.40 -7.90 9.07
CA ARG A 85 -10.71 -6.73 9.66
C ARG A 85 -9.73 -7.16 10.74
N ALA A 86 -10.15 -8.07 11.62
CA ALA A 86 -9.31 -8.59 12.69
C ALA A 86 -8.06 -9.31 12.15
N ILE A 87 -8.21 -10.14 11.12
CA ILE A 87 -7.07 -10.85 10.49
C ILE A 87 -6.05 -9.86 9.91
N ALA A 88 -6.52 -8.85 9.17
CA ALA A 88 -5.64 -7.82 8.61
C ALA A 88 -4.95 -6.99 9.70
N LEU A 89 -5.66 -6.63 10.77
CA LEU A 89 -5.10 -5.91 11.91
C LEU A 89 -4.05 -6.74 12.65
N CYS A 90 -4.32 -8.02 12.93
CA CYS A 90 -3.36 -8.92 13.57
C CYS A 90 -2.09 -9.08 12.72
N ALA A 91 -2.23 -9.22 11.40
CA ALA A 91 -1.08 -9.28 10.48
C ALA A 91 -0.25 -7.99 10.52
N GLY A 92 -0.90 -6.82 10.50
CA GLY A 92 -0.22 -5.53 10.59
C GLY A 92 0.49 -5.31 11.92
N ILE A 93 -0.16 -5.61 13.05
CA ILE A 93 0.43 -5.49 14.38
C ILE A 93 1.61 -6.45 14.53
N ALA A 94 1.47 -7.71 14.09
CA ALA A 94 2.56 -8.69 14.13
C ALA A 94 3.76 -8.21 13.31
N SER A 95 3.54 -7.74 12.07
CA SER A 95 4.60 -7.21 11.22
C SER A 95 5.27 -5.99 11.85
N THR A 96 4.50 -5.08 12.45
CA THR A 96 5.01 -3.90 13.16
C THR A 96 5.85 -4.29 14.38
N TRP A 97 5.40 -5.28 15.15
CA TRP A 97 6.14 -5.77 16.31
C TRP A 97 7.49 -6.38 15.90
N PHE A 98 7.51 -7.21 14.86
CA PHE A 98 8.77 -7.74 14.33
C PHE A 98 9.66 -6.63 13.76
N ALA A 99 9.13 -5.70 12.96
CA ALA A 99 9.91 -4.59 12.40
C ALA A 99 10.55 -3.73 13.49
N THR A 100 9.80 -3.40 14.54
CA THR A 100 10.29 -2.58 15.66
C THR A 100 11.27 -3.33 16.56
N GLY A 101 11.05 -4.63 16.81
CA GLY A 101 12.01 -5.48 17.51
C GLY A 101 13.33 -5.60 16.76
N VAL A 102 13.24 -5.71 15.43
CA VAL A 102 14.39 -5.77 14.54
C VAL A 102 15.15 -4.44 14.46
N LEU A 103 14.45 -3.31 14.35
CA LEU A 103 15.08 -1.97 14.38
C LEU A 103 15.69 -1.59 15.74
N LYS A 104 15.12 -2.08 16.86
CA LYS A 104 15.69 -1.89 18.20
C LYS A 104 17.03 -2.62 18.35
N GLY A 105 17.25 -3.68 17.58
CA GLY A 105 18.52 -4.39 17.48
C GLY A 105 19.53 -3.65 16.62
N TRP A 106 20.07 -2.54 17.12
CA TRP A 106 21.38 -1.98 16.72
C TRP A 106 21.59 -1.75 15.21
N LEU A 107 20.97 -0.71 14.65
CA LEU A 107 21.41 -0.17 13.35
C LEU A 107 22.74 0.58 13.53
N PRO A 108 23.84 0.17 12.88
CA PRO A 108 25.08 0.94 12.90
C PRO A 108 24.88 2.28 12.20
N LYS A 109 25.27 3.41 12.83
CA LYS A 109 25.04 4.77 12.30
C LYS A 109 25.75 5.07 10.97
N SER A 110 26.78 4.32 10.63
CA SER A 110 27.46 4.34 9.33
C SER A 110 28.23 3.04 9.13
N VAL A 111 28.16 2.47 7.91
CA VAL A 111 28.92 1.27 7.50
C VAL A 111 30.38 1.63 7.14
N ILE A 112 30.62 2.90 6.84
CA ILE A 112 31.93 3.43 6.44
C ILE A 112 32.66 3.95 7.69
N ILE A 113 33.90 3.48 7.87
CA ILE A 113 34.77 3.87 8.98
C ILE A 113 35.78 4.91 8.50
N ASP A 114 36.26 4.80 7.26
CA ASP A 114 37.12 5.77 6.58
C ASP A 114 36.90 5.68 5.07
N ASN A 115 37.30 6.72 4.33
CA ASN A 115 36.94 7.05 2.93
C ASN A 115 37.25 5.97 1.85
N GLU A 116 37.75 4.79 2.25
CA GLU A 116 38.24 3.73 1.37
C GLU A 116 37.92 2.29 1.83
N THR A 117 37.36 2.05 3.02
CA THR A 117 37.06 0.66 3.48
C THR A 117 35.64 0.47 4.01
N VAL A 118 34.89 -0.39 3.33
CA VAL A 118 33.59 -0.90 3.80
C VAL A 118 33.87 -1.95 4.88
N SER A 119 33.49 -1.65 6.12
CA SER A 119 33.66 -2.62 7.21
C SER A 119 32.63 -3.73 7.05
N MET A 120 33.08 -4.91 6.62
CA MET A 120 32.21 -6.05 6.32
C MET A 120 31.36 -6.48 7.53
N SER A 121 31.87 -6.28 8.74
CA SER A 121 31.12 -6.51 9.99
C SER A 121 29.95 -5.54 10.20
N LYS A 122 30.08 -4.26 9.83
CA LYS A 122 28.97 -3.29 9.91
C LYS A 122 27.98 -3.46 8.77
N PHE A 123 28.45 -3.90 7.60
CA PHE A 123 27.60 -4.24 6.47
C PHE A 123 26.68 -5.43 6.79
N ILE A 124 27.25 -6.51 7.32
CA ILE A 124 26.49 -7.68 7.78
C ILE A 124 25.49 -7.29 8.88
N ALA A 125 25.91 -6.44 9.83
CA ALA A 125 25.01 -5.91 10.86
C ALA A 125 23.88 -5.03 10.30
N ALA A 126 24.09 -4.32 9.19
CA ALA A 126 23.08 -3.51 8.54
C ALA A 126 22.07 -4.34 7.73
N ILE A 127 22.46 -5.50 7.18
CA ILE A 127 21.58 -6.40 6.42
C ILE A 127 20.67 -7.25 7.32
N HIS A 128 21.16 -7.72 8.46
CA HIS A 128 20.41 -8.61 9.35
C HIS A 128 19.00 -8.09 9.72
N PRO A 129 18.80 -6.78 9.96
CA PRO A 129 17.46 -6.25 10.17
C PRO A 129 16.53 -6.41 8.97
N TYR A 130 17.04 -6.23 7.76
CA TYR A 130 16.24 -6.37 6.55
C TYR A 130 15.82 -7.83 6.32
N GLU A 131 16.75 -8.77 6.49
CA GLU A 131 16.48 -10.20 6.33
C GLU A 131 15.43 -10.70 7.32
N ARG A 132 15.59 -10.37 8.61
CA ARG A 132 14.67 -10.83 9.67
C ARG A 132 13.24 -10.35 9.45
N TRP A 133 13.07 -9.09 9.06
CA TRP A 133 11.73 -8.58 8.77
C TRP A 133 11.11 -9.25 7.55
N ALA A 134 11.86 -9.49 6.47
CA ALA A 134 11.34 -10.19 5.30
C ALA A 134 10.90 -11.63 5.61
N VAL A 135 11.67 -12.37 6.41
CA VAL A 135 11.27 -13.72 6.85
C VAL A 135 10.00 -13.66 7.71
N SER A 136 9.94 -12.75 8.67
CA SER A 136 8.73 -12.53 9.49
C SER A 136 7.52 -12.16 8.63
N PHE A 137 7.69 -11.24 7.68
CA PHE A 137 6.65 -10.81 6.75
C PHE A 137 6.14 -11.98 5.90
N ALA A 138 7.04 -12.78 5.33
CA ALA A 138 6.67 -13.96 4.55
C ALA A 138 5.88 -14.99 5.39
N LEU A 139 6.33 -15.26 6.62
CA LEU A 139 5.62 -16.16 7.53
C LEU A 139 4.22 -15.62 7.91
N ILE A 140 4.09 -14.32 8.14
CA ILE A 140 2.80 -13.68 8.41
C ILE A 140 1.87 -13.81 7.21
N LEU A 141 2.37 -13.61 5.98
CA LEU A 141 1.55 -13.77 4.77
C LEU A 141 1.09 -15.21 4.58
N VAL A 142 1.98 -16.18 4.80
CA VAL A 142 1.62 -17.60 4.73
C VAL A 142 0.55 -17.91 5.78
N ALA A 143 0.72 -17.46 7.03
CA ALA A 143 -0.26 -17.67 8.09
C ALA A 143 -1.61 -16.99 7.77
N ALA A 144 -1.61 -15.72 7.34
CA ALA A 144 -2.81 -15.01 6.94
C ALA A 144 -3.53 -15.70 5.78
N THR A 145 -2.77 -16.24 4.83
CA THR A 145 -3.30 -17.05 3.72
C THR A 145 -3.98 -18.31 4.24
N PHE A 146 -3.29 -19.12 5.06
CA PHE A 146 -3.89 -20.31 5.65
C PHE A 146 -5.17 -20.00 6.46
N VAL A 147 -5.15 -18.97 7.30
CA VAL A 147 -6.31 -18.58 8.12
C VAL A 147 -7.49 -18.16 7.25
N THR A 148 -7.25 -17.34 6.22
CA THR A 148 -8.31 -16.88 5.31
C THR A 148 -8.90 -18.00 4.48
N PHE A 149 -8.08 -18.95 4.00
CA PHE A 149 -8.53 -20.14 3.30
C PHE A 149 -9.29 -21.10 4.23
N LEU A 150 -8.75 -21.40 5.41
CA LEU A 150 -9.38 -22.30 6.37
C LEU A 150 -10.78 -21.82 6.76
N ARG A 151 -10.93 -20.52 7.06
CA ARG A 151 -12.22 -19.91 7.36
C ARG A 151 -13.21 -20.07 6.20
N GLN A 152 -12.75 -19.91 4.98
CA GLN A 152 -13.60 -20.05 3.79
C GLN A 152 -13.99 -21.51 3.52
N MET A 153 -13.12 -22.45 3.85
CA MET A 153 -13.43 -23.88 3.77
C MET A 153 -14.45 -24.33 4.83
N LEU A 154 -14.48 -23.68 5.99
CA LEU A 154 -15.45 -23.92 7.07
C LEU A 154 -16.84 -23.28 6.83
N ARG A 155 -17.03 -22.55 5.73
CA ARG A 155 -18.31 -21.87 5.42
C ARG A 155 -19.22 -22.77 4.58
N GLU A 156 -20.48 -22.85 4.98
CA GLU A 156 -21.47 -23.81 4.46
C GLU A 156 -22.11 -23.37 3.12
N ASN A 157 -22.20 -22.07 2.85
CA ASN A 157 -22.70 -21.51 1.57
C ASN A 157 -21.59 -20.81 0.79
N ARG A 158 -21.28 -21.32 -0.41
CA ARG A 158 -20.15 -20.88 -1.26
C ARG A 158 -20.61 -20.04 -2.45
N THR A 159 -21.00 -18.79 -2.20
CA THR A 159 -21.16 -17.80 -3.27
C THR A 159 -20.16 -16.66 -3.05
N ASN A 160 -19.50 -16.20 -4.12
CA ASN A 160 -18.47 -15.15 -4.11
C ASN A 160 -17.19 -15.44 -3.28
N LEU A 161 -16.76 -16.71 -3.21
CA LEU A 161 -15.59 -17.15 -2.44
C LEU A 161 -14.30 -16.43 -2.85
N VAL A 162 -13.97 -16.47 -4.14
CA VAL A 162 -12.69 -15.95 -4.68
C VAL A 162 -12.56 -14.44 -4.49
N ARG A 163 -13.66 -13.69 -4.70
CA ARG A 163 -13.67 -12.23 -4.58
C ARG A 163 -13.47 -11.77 -3.12
N ASN A 164 -14.17 -12.40 -2.18
CA ASN A 164 -13.97 -12.07 -0.77
C ASN A 164 -12.57 -12.45 -0.27
N LEU A 165 -12.01 -13.56 -0.76
CA LEU A 165 -10.64 -13.97 -0.47
C LEU A 165 -9.63 -12.91 -0.93
N SER A 166 -9.73 -12.47 -2.18
CA SER A 166 -8.80 -11.48 -2.73
C SER A 166 -8.86 -10.16 -1.95
N HIS A 167 -10.05 -9.74 -1.53
CA HIS A 167 -10.22 -8.52 -0.75
C HIS A 167 -9.58 -8.63 0.64
N THR A 168 -9.81 -9.73 1.37
CA THR A 168 -9.21 -9.94 2.69
C THR A 168 -7.69 -10.09 2.59
N LEU A 169 -7.17 -10.87 1.63
CA LEU A 169 -5.73 -11.02 1.44
C LEU A 169 -5.05 -9.70 1.08
N THR A 170 -5.63 -8.92 0.17
CA THR A 170 -5.05 -7.63 -0.23
C THR A 170 -4.97 -6.68 0.97
N ALA A 171 -6.00 -6.64 1.82
CA ALA A 171 -5.97 -5.87 3.06
C ALA A 171 -4.89 -6.37 4.04
N SER A 172 -4.77 -7.69 4.23
CA SER A 172 -3.73 -8.28 5.10
C SER A 172 -2.33 -7.99 4.59
N ILE A 173 -2.09 -8.10 3.28
CA ILE A 173 -0.80 -7.80 2.66
C ILE A 173 -0.47 -6.32 2.82
N ALA A 174 -1.43 -5.43 2.55
CA ALA A 174 -1.25 -3.98 2.76
C ALA A 174 -0.88 -3.66 4.21
N CYS A 175 -1.64 -4.19 5.19
CA CYS A 175 -1.35 -3.97 6.61
C CYS A 175 0.02 -4.52 7.03
N ALA A 176 0.41 -5.69 6.51
CA ALA A 176 1.70 -6.29 6.81
C ALA A 176 2.87 -5.60 6.12
N ALA A 177 2.64 -4.95 4.97
CA ALA A 177 3.64 -4.21 4.18
C ALA A 177 3.95 -2.81 4.74
N LEU A 178 2.96 -2.18 5.39
CA LEU A 178 3.07 -0.82 5.94
C LEU A 178 4.30 -0.59 6.85
N PRO A 179 4.71 -1.53 7.73
CA PRO A 179 5.92 -1.39 8.54
C PRO A 179 7.22 -1.26 7.74
N GLY A 180 7.22 -1.55 6.44
CA GLY A 180 8.37 -1.29 5.57
C GLY A 180 8.77 0.19 5.52
N TRP A 181 7.84 1.10 5.80
CA TRP A 181 8.15 2.53 5.96
C TRP A 181 9.04 2.86 7.18
N LEU A 182 9.12 1.96 8.18
CA LEU A 182 10.00 2.15 9.34
C LEU A 182 11.48 2.06 8.98
N PHE A 183 11.83 1.51 7.82
CA PHE A 183 13.21 1.49 7.32
C PHE A 183 13.61 2.81 6.66
N LEU A 184 12.66 3.69 6.31
CA LEU A 184 12.92 4.96 5.63
C LEU A 184 13.90 5.88 6.39
N PRO A 185 13.76 6.10 7.71
CA PRO A 185 14.74 6.89 8.46
C PRO A 185 16.16 6.32 8.41
N SER A 186 16.28 4.99 8.40
CA SER A 186 17.57 4.31 8.29
C SER A 186 18.20 4.55 6.92
N ILE A 187 17.41 4.44 5.85
CA ILE A 187 17.81 4.72 4.46
C ILE A 187 18.34 6.15 4.33
N ILE A 188 17.60 7.13 4.87
CA ILE A 188 17.99 8.55 4.82
C ILE A 188 19.29 8.80 5.57
N SER A 189 19.53 8.11 6.70
CA SER A 189 20.78 8.23 7.44
C SER A 189 21.97 7.59 6.70
N PHE A 190 21.74 6.55 5.89
CA PHE A 190 22.79 5.88 5.12
C PHE A 190 23.06 6.57 3.76
N MET A 191 22.07 7.26 3.19
CA MET A 191 22.17 7.91 1.87
C MET A 191 23.40 8.81 1.71
N PRO A 192 23.76 9.71 2.66
CA PRO A 192 24.93 10.59 2.50
C PRO A 192 26.26 9.85 2.66
N SER A 193 26.23 8.65 3.25
CA SER A 193 27.43 7.85 3.47
C SER A 193 27.82 7.09 2.19
N LEU A 194 26.89 6.73 1.31
CA LEU A 194 27.25 6.07 0.05
C LEU A 194 27.88 7.07 -0.92
N ARG A 195 29.09 6.76 -1.39
CA ARG A 195 29.84 7.54 -2.38
C ARG A 195 29.22 7.51 -3.80
N ASN A 196 28.24 6.62 -4.01
CA ASN A 196 27.59 6.37 -5.29
C ASN A 196 26.31 7.20 -5.44
N LEU A 197 26.46 8.44 -5.94
CA LEU A 197 25.33 9.31 -6.32
C LEU A 197 24.36 8.60 -7.29
N ASP A 198 24.90 7.75 -8.18
CA ASP A 198 24.12 6.99 -9.17
C ASP A 198 23.15 5.98 -8.54
N GLY A 199 23.55 5.33 -7.43
CA GLY A 199 22.70 4.37 -6.71
C GLY A 199 21.53 5.05 -6.00
N GLY A 200 21.79 6.21 -5.37
CA GLY A 200 20.74 7.02 -4.75
C GLY A 200 19.74 7.56 -5.76
N ILE A 201 20.21 8.05 -6.91
CA ILE A 201 19.34 8.52 -8.01
C ILE A 201 18.46 7.38 -8.54
N LEU A 202 19.03 6.20 -8.79
CA LEU A 202 18.27 5.04 -9.28
C LEU A 202 17.15 4.67 -8.31
N VAL A 203 17.43 4.65 -7.02
CA VAL A 203 16.44 4.35 -5.98
C VAL A 203 15.33 5.40 -5.92
N ILE A 204 15.67 6.69 -6.03
CA ILE A 204 14.68 7.77 -6.08
C ILE A 204 13.79 7.62 -7.31
N VAL A 205 14.37 7.36 -8.49
CA VAL A 205 13.62 7.17 -9.75
C VAL A 205 12.69 5.97 -9.63
N LEU A 206 13.15 4.85 -9.06
CA LEU A 206 12.35 3.63 -8.87
C LEU A 206 11.19 3.90 -7.90
N CYS A 207 11.44 4.61 -6.80
CA CYS A 207 10.38 5.03 -5.87
C CYS A 207 9.33 5.91 -6.54
N ILE A 208 9.74 6.90 -7.34
CA ILE A 208 8.81 7.78 -8.08
C ILE A 208 8.01 6.99 -9.11
N PHE A 209 8.67 6.17 -9.93
CA PHE A 209 8.01 5.32 -10.92
C PHE A 209 6.96 4.42 -10.28
N MET A 210 7.31 3.78 -9.16
CA MET A 210 6.40 2.89 -8.47
C MET A 210 5.25 3.64 -7.78
N LEU A 211 5.47 4.84 -7.24
CA LEU A 211 4.38 5.68 -6.71
C LEU A 211 3.37 6.03 -7.82
N ILE A 212 3.86 6.37 -9.02
CA ILE A 212 3.00 6.64 -10.18
C ILE A 212 2.23 5.37 -10.56
N ALA A 213 2.90 4.22 -10.63
CA ALA A 213 2.27 2.94 -10.95
C ALA A 213 1.18 2.59 -9.93
N LEU A 214 1.47 2.64 -8.63
CA LEU A 214 0.55 2.35 -7.53
C LEU A 214 -0.66 3.28 -7.51
N SER A 215 -0.46 4.56 -7.78
CA SER A 215 -1.58 5.49 -7.93
C SER A 215 -2.42 5.19 -9.17
N GLY A 216 -1.78 4.84 -10.28
CA GLY A 216 -2.46 4.36 -11.48
C GLY A 216 -3.32 3.12 -11.21
N LEU A 217 -2.79 2.13 -10.48
CA LEU A 217 -3.55 0.96 -10.05
C LEU A 217 -4.72 1.33 -9.12
N SER A 218 -4.51 2.25 -8.18
CA SER A 218 -5.58 2.77 -7.30
C SER A 218 -6.72 3.39 -8.10
N TYR A 219 -6.38 4.21 -9.07
CA TYR A 219 -7.35 4.86 -9.95
C TYR A 219 -8.07 3.84 -10.84
N LEU A 220 -7.34 2.88 -11.43
CA LEU A 220 -7.95 1.81 -12.22
C LEU A 220 -8.90 0.98 -11.38
N TRP A 221 -8.57 0.73 -10.11
CA TRP A 221 -9.42 -0.02 -9.20
C TRP A 221 -10.75 0.71 -8.95
N VAL A 222 -10.70 1.99 -8.60
CA VAL A 222 -11.90 2.82 -8.38
C VAL A 222 -12.72 2.93 -9.66
N ARG A 223 -12.06 3.18 -10.80
CA ARG A 223 -12.71 3.25 -12.10
C ARG A 223 -13.41 1.94 -12.45
N ASN A 224 -12.81 0.79 -12.21
CA ASN A 224 -13.39 -0.50 -12.60
C ASN A 224 -14.55 -0.93 -11.70
N ASN A 225 -14.68 -0.36 -10.51
CA ASN A 225 -15.70 -0.74 -9.52
C ASN A 225 -16.70 0.40 -9.27
N TYR A 226 -16.72 1.42 -10.12
CA TYR A 226 -17.52 2.64 -9.94
C TYR A 226 -19.02 2.37 -9.72
N GLU A 227 -19.57 1.33 -10.36
CA GLU A 227 -20.99 0.94 -10.23
C GLU A 227 -21.31 0.31 -8.86
N GLU A 228 -20.34 -0.34 -8.23
CA GLU A 228 -20.51 -0.98 -6.90
C GLU A 228 -20.32 0.05 -5.77
N TYR A 229 -19.79 1.24 -6.09
CA TYR A 229 -19.50 2.34 -5.16
C TYR A 229 -20.43 3.57 -5.31
N GLU A 230 -21.57 3.45 -6.01
CA GLU A 230 -22.52 4.54 -6.29
C GLU A 230 -23.37 4.97 -5.06
N THR A 231 -22.70 5.21 -3.93
CA THR A 231 -23.23 5.99 -2.81
C THR A 231 -22.11 6.88 -2.29
N GLY A 232 -22.30 8.20 -2.36
CA GLY A 232 -21.30 9.25 -2.09
C GLY A 232 -20.78 9.31 -0.65
N ILE A 233 -20.17 8.24 -0.16
CA ILE A 233 -19.51 8.16 1.13
C ILE A 233 -18.00 8.32 0.89
N VAL A 234 -17.54 9.55 1.06
CA VAL A 234 -16.13 9.99 0.94
C VAL A 234 -15.14 9.09 1.70
N SER A 235 -15.61 8.32 2.70
CA SER A 235 -14.79 7.39 3.49
C SER A 235 -14.19 6.25 2.67
N HIS A 236 -14.90 5.70 1.67
CA HIS A 236 -14.40 4.58 0.87
C HIS A 236 -13.27 5.01 -0.06
N ASP A 237 -13.39 6.21 -0.65
CA ASP A 237 -12.39 6.78 -1.55
C ASP A 237 -11.05 6.99 -0.84
N ILE A 238 -11.08 7.43 0.42
CA ILE A 238 -9.88 7.65 1.24
C ILE A 238 -9.20 6.32 1.56
N ALA A 239 -9.94 5.27 1.93
CA ALA A 239 -9.30 4.01 2.28
C ALA A 239 -8.72 3.28 1.08
N ILE A 240 -9.33 3.42 -0.11
CA ILE A 240 -8.73 2.92 -1.36
C ILE A 240 -7.48 3.72 -1.71
N SER A 241 -7.46 5.05 -1.49
CA SER A 241 -6.27 5.86 -1.77
C SER A 241 -5.10 5.57 -0.83
N ILE A 242 -5.35 5.10 0.40
CA ILE A 242 -4.33 4.71 1.38
C ILE A 242 -3.69 3.35 1.07
N LEU A 243 -4.42 2.42 0.45
CA LEU A 243 -3.94 1.05 0.23
C LEU A 243 -2.63 0.95 -0.59
N PRO A 244 -2.44 1.72 -1.68
CA PRO A 244 -1.16 1.76 -2.40
C PRO A 244 0.00 2.30 -1.55
N ILE A 245 -0.28 3.19 -0.60
CA ILE A 245 0.71 3.75 0.33
C ILE A 245 1.16 2.68 1.34
N MET A 246 0.24 1.84 1.78
CA MET A 246 0.56 0.72 2.66
C MET A 246 1.43 -0.32 1.93
N LEU A 247 1.10 -0.63 0.68
CA LEU A 247 1.88 -1.56 -0.16
C LEU A 247 3.27 -1.01 -0.51
N SER A 248 3.42 0.30 -0.70
CA SER A 248 4.73 0.90 -0.99
C SER A 248 5.72 0.81 0.16
N GLY A 249 5.32 0.41 1.36
CA GLY A 249 6.25 0.04 2.43
C GLY A 249 7.22 -1.07 2.00
N MET A 250 6.75 -2.05 1.21
CA MET A 250 7.63 -3.08 0.62
C MET A 250 8.67 -2.49 -0.33
N LEU A 251 8.31 -1.44 -1.06
CA LEU A 251 9.22 -0.79 -2.00
C LEU A 251 10.30 -0.02 -1.27
N VAL A 252 9.95 0.67 -0.18
CA VAL A 252 10.92 1.34 0.70
C VAL A 252 11.91 0.32 1.26
N TYR A 253 11.43 -0.86 1.67
CA TYR A 253 12.30 -1.94 2.09
C TYR A 253 13.25 -2.42 0.97
N ILE A 254 12.72 -2.70 -0.23
CA ILE A 254 13.53 -3.14 -1.39
C ILE A 254 14.56 -2.08 -1.77
N ALA A 255 14.17 -0.81 -1.74
CA ALA A 255 15.06 0.33 -1.95
C ALA A 255 16.20 0.36 -0.94
N GLY A 256 15.91 0.18 0.35
CA GLY A 256 16.94 0.12 1.40
C GLY A 256 17.91 -1.04 1.21
N LEU A 257 17.38 -2.23 0.87
CA LEU A 257 18.19 -3.40 0.57
C LEU A 257 19.04 -3.19 -0.69
N GLY A 258 18.46 -2.62 -1.75
CA GLY A 258 19.14 -2.31 -3.00
C GLY A 258 20.27 -1.30 -2.81
N MET A 259 20.08 -0.28 -1.97
CA MET A 259 21.17 0.64 -1.61
C MET A 259 22.28 -0.07 -0.85
N LEU A 260 21.97 -0.94 0.10
CA LEU A 260 22.99 -1.72 0.80
C LEU A 260 23.76 -2.60 -0.18
N VAL A 261 23.10 -3.32 -1.08
CA VAL A 261 23.77 -4.17 -2.08
C VAL A 261 24.63 -3.36 -3.07
N ALA A 262 24.26 -2.11 -3.35
CA ALA A 262 25.01 -1.22 -4.24
C ALA A 262 26.13 -0.40 -3.55
N ALA A 263 26.25 -0.49 -2.22
CA ALA A 263 27.28 0.18 -1.41
C ALA A 263 28.59 -0.63 -1.38
#